data_AF-A0A520JXJ0-F1
#
_entry.id   AF-A0A520JXJ0-F1
#
_cell.length_a   1.000
_cell.length_b   1.000
_cell.length_c   1.000
_cell.angle_alpha   90.00
_cell.angle_beta   90.00
_cell.angle_gamma   90.00
#
_symmetry.space_group_name_H-M   'P 1'
#
loop_
_entity.id
_entity.type
_entity.pdbx_description
1 polymer ?
#
loop_
_entity_poly.entity_id
_entity_poly.type
_entity_poly.pdbx_seq_one_letter_code
_entity_poly.pdbx_strand_id
1 'polypeptide(L)'
;MGCIELMEYEILLSGGTYKDGREFIRTNFKEVYEVEPGYKLFDVYLIGVPPILVGVENGCIIFPYVKPCHGTFVLKIKDGEEIKRVIKKKKVA
;
A
#
# COMPACT_ATOMS: atom_id res chain seq x y z
N MET A 1 12.62 -8.17 10.94
CA MET A 1 11.44 -8.99 11.26
C MET A 1 10.32 -8.08 11.74
N GLY A 2 9.99 -7.07 10.92
CA GLY A 2 8.75 -6.33 11.06
C GLY A 2 7.65 -7.18 10.45
N CYS A 3 6.84 -7.81 11.29
CA CYS A 3 5.70 -8.57 10.81
C CYS A 3 4.53 -7.59 10.70
N ILE A 4 4.05 -7.30 9.49
CA ILE A 4 2.79 -6.57 9.29
C ILE A 4 1.65 -7.27 10.05
N GLU A 5 1.75 -8.59 10.22
CA GLU A 5 0.78 -9.42 10.94
C GLU A 5 0.69 -9.11 12.46
N LEU A 6 1.67 -8.38 13.02
CA LEU A 6 1.67 -7.96 14.42
C LEU A 6 1.18 -6.51 14.61
N MET A 7 0.91 -5.80 13.51
CA MET A 7 0.41 -4.42 13.54
C MET A 7 -1.12 -4.42 13.49
N GLU A 8 -1.74 -3.40 14.07
CA GLU A 8 -3.16 -3.14 13.82
C GLU A 8 -3.33 -2.64 12.39
N TYR A 9 -3.83 -3.52 11.51
CA TYR A 9 -4.14 -3.19 10.12
C TYR A 9 -5.60 -3.46 9.81
N GLU A 10 -6.15 -2.67 8.89
CA GLU A 10 -7.48 -2.85 8.33
C GLU A 10 -7.35 -3.35 6.89
N ILE A 11 -8.12 -4.37 6.52
CA ILE A 11 -8.17 -4.89 5.14
C ILE A 11 -9.29 -4.16 4.40
N LEU A 12 -8.93 -3.35 3.41
CA LEU A 12 -9.88 -2.61 2.59
C LEU A 12 -10.36 -3.41 1.37
N LEU A 13 -9.45 -4.23 0.83
CA LEU A 13 -9.71 -5.12 -0.29
C LEU A 13 -9.08 -6.47 0.01
N SER A 14 -9.86 -7.54 -0.14
CA SER A 14 -9.43 -8.91 0.10
C SER A 14 -9.70 -9.77 -1.12
N GLY A 15 -8.64 -10.34 -1.69
CA GLY A 15 -8.73 -11.21 -2.85
C GLY A 15 -8.91 -10.42 -4.14
N GLY A 16 -7.88 -10.38 -4.96
CA GLY A 16 -7.87 -9.64 -6.22
C GLY A 16 -6.54 -9.75 -6.96
N THR A 17 -6.48 -9.05 -8.10
CA THR A 17 -5.26 -8.93 -8.89
C THR A 17 -4.49 -7.66 -8.54
N TYR A 18 -3.22 -7.58 -8.92
CA TYR A 18 -2.41 -6.37 -8.76
C TYR A 18 -3.07 -5.11 -9.35
N LYS A 19 -3.81 -5.27 -10.46
CA LYS A 19 -4.54 -4.17 -11.10
C LYS A 19 -5.70 -3.68 -10.24
N ASP A 20 -6.41 -4.60 -9.61
CA ASP A 20 -7.56 -4.31 -8.76
C ASP A 20 -7.14 -3.48 -7.55
N GLY A 21 -6.10 -3.92 -6.83
CA GLY A 21 -5.55 -3.16 -5.70
C GLY A 21 -5.05 -1.76 -6.10
N ARG A 22 -4.43 -1.63 -7.27
CA ARG A 22 -4.01 -0.34 -7.82
C ARG A 22 -5.21 0.57 -8.09
N GLU A 23 -6.20 0.07 -8.82
CA GLU A 23 -7.37 0.85 -9.23
C GLU A 23 -8.22 1.24 -8.03
N PHE A 24 -8.36 0.34 -7.05
CA PHE A 24 -8.98 0.61 -5.77
C PHE A 24 -8.32 1.82 -5.08
N ILE A 25 -6.98 1.82 -4.95
CA ILE A 25 -6.27 2.92 -4.29
C ILE A 25 -6.45 4.23 -5.07
N ARG A 26 -6.35 4.18 -6.39
CA ARG A 26 -6.48 5.35 -7.27
C ARG A 26 -7.86 6.00 -7.21
N THR A 27 -8.93 5.22 -7.14
CA THR A 27 -10.31 5.74 -7.15
C THR A 27 -10.80 6.14 -5.76
N ASN A 28 -10.39 5.42 -4.72
CA ASN A 28 -10.92 5.65 -3.36
C ASN A 28 -10.17 6.73 -2.59
N PHE A 29 -8.91 7.03 -2.94
CA PHE A 29 -8.07 7.99 -2.21
C PHE A 29 -7.65 9.15 -3.09
N LYS A 30 -7.65 10.35 -2.50
CA LYS A 30 -7.21 11.58 -3.19
C LYS A 30 -5.70 11.80 -3.12
N GLU A 31 -5.06 11.32 -2.06
CA GLU A 31 -3.62 11.41 -1.89
C GLU A 31 -2.98 10.07 -2.21
N VAL A 32 -2.58 9.92 -3.47
CA VAL A 32 -1.95 8.71 -3.97
C VAL A 32 -0.54 9.04 -4.43
N TYR A 33 0.41 8.17 -4.08
CA TYR A 33 1.82 8.30 -4.39
C TYR A 33 2.30 7.05 -5.11
N GLU A 34 3.11 7.26 -6.15
CA GLU A 34 3.74 6.19 -6.92
C GLU A 34 5.07 5.80 -6.27
N VAL A 35 5.22 4.51 -6.02
CA VAL A 35 6.45 3.93 -5.52
C VAL A 35 7.02 2.92 -6.52
N GLU A 36 8.34 2.79 -6.48
CA GLU A 36 9.06 1.88 -7.35
C GLU A 36 8.80 0.42 -6.95
N PRO A 37 8.76 -0.52 -7.90
CA PRO A 37 8.65 -1.93 -7.58
C PRO A 37 9.84 -2.37 -6.69
N GLY A 38 9.56 -3.14 -5.64
CA GLY A 38 10.57 -3.49 -4.64
C GLY A 38 10.80 -2.38 -3.60
N TYR A 39 9.95 -1.36 -3.53
CA TYR A 39 9.99 -0.41 -2.42
C TYR A 39 9.72 -1.11 -1.09
N LYS A 40 10.54 -0.81 -0.08
CA LYS A 40 10.44 -1.41 1.24
C LYS A 40 9.58 -0.54 2.15
N LEU A 41 8.43 -1.08 2.57
CA LEU A 41 7.46 -0.45 3.46
C LEU A 41 7.24 -1.37 4.67
N PHE A 42 7.29 -0.88 5.90
CA PHE A 42 7.07 -1.69 7.13
C PHE A 42 7.89 -3.00 7.22
N ASP A 43 9.10 -3.03 6.66
CA ASP A 43 9.96 -4.21 6.52
C ASP A 43 9.56 -5.24 5.44
N VAL A 44 8.47 -5.00 4.70
CA VAL A 44 8.09 -5.82 3.53
C VAL A 44 8.43 -5.13 2.21
N TYR A 45 8.72 -5.93 1.20
CA TYR A 45 8.90 -5.44 -0.16
C TYR A 45 7.55 -5.43 -0.87
N LEU A 46 7.17 -4.28 -1.43
CA LEU A 46 5.98 -4.18 -2.26
C LEU A 46 6.24 -4.88 -3.59
N ILE A 47 5.58 -6.03 -3.77
CA ILE A 47 5.66 -6.87 -4.95
C ILE A 47 4.42 -6.59 -5.80
N GLY A 48 4.62 -6.29 -7.08
CA GLY A 48 3.53 -6.14 -8.02
C GLY A 48 3.94 -5.55 -9.35
N VAL A 49 2.94 -5.34 -10.21
CA VAL A 49 3.15 -4.73 -11.53
C VAL A 49 3.32 -3.22 -11.34
N PRO A 50 4.41 -2.61 -11.84
CA PRO A 50 4.58 -1.16 -11.80
C PRO A 50 3.58 -0.43 -12.71
N PRO A 51 3.17 0.81 -12.37
CA PRO A 51 3.43 1.51 -11.11
C PRO A 51 2.70 0.93 -9.90
N ILE A 52 3.35 0.93 -8.73
CA ILE A 52 2.71 0.57 -7.45
C ILE A 52 2.22 1.85 -6.81
N LEU A 53 0.94 1.89 -6.44
CA LEU A 53 0.30 3.06 -5.85
C LEU A 53 0.11 2.84 -4.35
N VAL A 54 0.38 3.90 -3.58
CA VAL A 54 0.22 3.95 -2.14
C VAL A 54 -0.65 5.15 -1.81
N GLY A 55 -1.78 4.92 -1.16
CA GLY A 55 -2.68 5.95 -0.66
C GLY A 55 -2.25 6.46 0.71
N VAL A 56 -2.59 7.70 1.01
CA VAL A 56 -2.50 8.30 2.34
C VAL A 56 -3.85 8.90 2.68
N GLU A 57 -4.37 8.60 3.86
CA GLU A 57 -5.66 9.13 4.32
C GLU A 57 -5.70 9.22 5.83
N ASN A 58 -6.04 10.39 6.38
CA ASN A 58 -6.27 10.59 7.82
C ASN A 58 -5.13 10.05 8.72
N GLY A 59 -3.87 10.18 8.27
CA GLY A 59 -2.71 9.64 9.00
C GLY A 59 -2.55 8.12 8.92
N CYS A 60 -3.27 7.48 8.01
CA CYS A 60 -3.11 6.08 7.64
C CYS A 60 -2.46 5.99 6.25
N ILE A 61 -1.65 4.96 6.06
CA ILE A 61 -1.05 4.59 4.80
C ILE A 61 -1.77 3.36 4.24
N ILE A 62 -2.08 3.40 2.95
CA ILE A 62 -2.84 2.39 2.24
C ILE A 62 -1.98 1.83 1.13
N PHE A 63 -1.74 0.53 1.10
CA PHE A 63 -0.87 -0.08 0.10
C PHE A 63 -1.30 -1.49 -0.27
N PRO A 64 -0.99 -1.94 -1.51
CA PRO A 64 -1.26 -3.30 -1.91
C PRO A 64 -0.24 -4.25 -1.26
N TYR A 65 -0.74 -5.28 -0.59
CA TYR A 65 0.06 -6.35 0.00
C TYR A 65 -0.32 -7.69 -0.63
N VAL A 66 0.66 -8.40 -1.16
CA VAL A 66 0.41 -9.61 -1.95
C VAL A 66 0.86 -10.81 -1.15
N LYS A 67 -0.11 -11.64 -0.73
CA LYS A 67 0.18 -12.93 -0.11
C LYS A 67 0.17 -14.02 -1.19
N PRO A 68 1.22 -14.86 -1.28
CA PRO A 68 1.29 -15.92 -2.30
C PRO A 68 0.15 -16.94 -2.21
N CYS A 69 -0.44 -17.14 -1.03
CA CYS A 69 -1.52 -18.11 -0.81
C CYS A 69 -2.92 -17.56 -1.09
N HIS A 70 -3.12 -16.24 -1.00
CA HIS A 70 -4.47 -15.64 -1.01
C HIS A 70 -4.64 -14.47 -2.00
N GLY A 71 -3.59 -14.09 -2.74
CA GLY A 71 -3.65 -13.05 -3.76
C GLY A 71 -3.30 -11.65 -3.24
N THR A 72 -3.81 -10.62 -3.93
CA THR A 72 -3.56 -9.21 -3.59
C THR A 72 -4.59 -8.71 -2.58
N PHE A 73 -4.09 -8.03 -1.56
CA PHE A 73 -4.86 -7.33 -0.54
C PHE A 73 -4.54 -5.85 -0.60
N VAL A 74 -5.44 -5.00 -0.12
CA VAL A 74 -5.13 -3.59 0.17
C VAL A 74 -5.26 -3.41 1.67
N LEU A 75 -4.13 -3.07 2.30
CA LEU A 75 -4.05 -2.87 3.74
C LEU A 75 -4.02 -1.38 4.06
N LYS A 76 -4.68 -1.00 5.15
CA LYS A 76 -4.64 0.33 5.75
C LYS A 76 -4.01 0.22 7.13
N ILE A 77 -2.92 0.95 7.35
CA ILE A 77 -2.18 0.94 8.62
C ILE A 77 -1.98 2.37 9.06
N LYS A 78 -2.13 2.64 10.36
CA LYS A 78 -1.86 3.96 10.93
C LYS A 78 -0.38 4.09 11.25
N ASP A 79 0.34 4.90 10.47
CA ASP A 79 1.76 5.15 10.72
C ASP A 79 2.21 6.50 10.15
N GLY A 80 2.68 7.40 11.01
CA GLY A 80 3.12 8.73 10.60
C GLY A 80 4.52 8.77 9.99
N GLU A 81 5.38 7.79 10.27
CA GLU A 81 6.76 7.77 9.80
C GLU A 81 6.86 7.29 8.36
N GLU A 82 6.19 6.19 8.04
CA GLU A 82 6.11 5.65 6.68
C GLU A 82 5.41 6.63 5.75
N ILE A 83 4.36 7.33 6.21
CA ILE A 83 3.72 8.41 5.44
C ILE A 83 4.74 9.48 5.08
N LYS A 84 5.54 9.98 6.03
CA LYS A 84 6.58 10.99 5.76
C LYS A 84 7.61 10.53 4.72
N ARG A 85 7.83 9.23 4.58
CA ARG A 85 8.72 8.66 3.55
C ARG A 85 8.03 8.60 2.19
N VAL A 86 6.76 8.18 2.15
CA VAL A 86 5.99 8.04 0.91
C VAL A 86 5.59 9.39 0.32
N ILE A 87 5.25 10.41 1.11
CA ILE A 87 4.91 11.75 0.60
C ILE A 87 6.06 12.44 -0.14
N LYS A 88 7.31 11.97 0.04
CA LYS A 88 8.49 12.45 -0.71
C LYS A 88 8.59 11.83 -2.11
N LYS A 89 7.76 10.82 -2.40
CA LYS A 89 7.70 10.17 -3.71
C LYS A 89 6.75 10.94 -4.64
N LYS A 90 6.67 10.48 -5.88
CA LYS A 90 5.89 11.14 -6.92
C LYS A 90 4.39 11.02 -6.61
N LYS A 91 3.74 12.16 -6.37
CA LYS A 91 2.28 12.20 -6.22
C LYS A 91 1.60 11.92 -7.55
N VAL A 92 0.64 11.00 -7.55
CA VAL A 92 -0.22 10.69 -8.68
C VAL A 92 -1.56 11.36 -8.40
N ALA A 93 -1.90 12.34 -9.24
CA ALA A 93 -3.12 13.13 -9.15
C ALA A 93 -4.33 12.38 -9.73
#